data_AF-A0A350QNK6-F1
#
_entry.id   AF-A0A350QNK6-F1
#
_cell.length_a   1.000
_cell.length_b   1.000
_cell.length_c   1.000
_cell.angle_alpha   90.00
_cell.angle_beta   90.00
_cell.angle_gamma   90.00
#
_symmetry.space_group_name_H-M   'P 1'
#
loop_
_entity.id
_entity.type
_entity.pdbx_description
1 polymer ?
#
loop_
_entity_poly.entity_id
_entity_poly.type
_entity_poly.pdbx_seq_one_letter_code
_entity_poly.pdbx_strand_id
1 'polypeptide(L)'
;MNDSTPDTGTPILEGNDLRKTYHLGRVKVPVLHGASISVNEGEWVAILGSSGSGKSTLLHLLAGLDRPDQDSGDVRYRGEKVELQDGGKTNHYRNRTIGFVFQFYHLLPELDVLENGMLANLVPRGRSAGVLLFIMALLGGVIGALMGFQAAGDWGLLPLEERTEIRSTVLAVACAIIGSGMMIAIFQGVQAVWLKTRMSSGDAADVARSTLGDFGLEKRYQHRPRELSGGERQRVAIGRALGSNPDLLLADEPTGNLDERTGTEILDLLQEKHRAGLTIVMVTHDPKVASYADRVVRLRNGRVLQDEEADSVVGEMPPTDVLDETID
;
A
#
# COMPACT_ATOMS: atom_id res chain seq x y z
N MET A 1 35.72 -24.19 -11.22
CA MET A 1 35.85 -23.53 -9.91
C MET A 1 36.04 -22.05 -10.16
N ASN A 2 34.93 -21.33 -10.32
CA ASN A 2 34.89 -19.89 -10.09
C ASN A 2 33.98 -19.73 -8.88
N ASP A 3 34.63 -19.65 -7.71
CA ASP A 3 34.01 -19.17 -6.49
C ASP A 3 34.00 -17.65 -6.60
N SER A 4 32.99 -17.12 -7.27
CA SER A 4 32.67 -15.70 -7.22
C SER A 4 31.62 -15.52 -6.14
N THR A 5 32.08 -15.31 -4.91
CA THR A 5 31.31 -14.60 -3.88
C THR A 5 30.65 -13.39 -4.54
N PRO A 6 29.31 -13.24 -4.48
CA PRO A 6 28.65 -12.05 -5.02
C PRO A 6 29.28 -10.83 -4.36
N ASP A 7 29.63 -9.83 -5.16
CA ASP A 7 29.99 -8.50 -4.68
C ASP A 7 28.87 -8.04 -3.73
N THR A 8 29.09 -8.09 -2.42
CA THR A 8 28.08 -7.68 -1.43
C THR A 8 28.03 -6.17 -1.42
N GLY A 9 27.44 -5.62 -2.48
CA GLY A 9 27.04 -4.23 -2.56
C GLY A 9 26.10 -3.88 -1.41
N THR A 10 25.90 -2.59 -1.17
CA THR A 10 24.95 -2.10 -0.17
C THR A 10 23.57 -2.75 -0.39
N PRO A 11 22.98 -3.40 0.63
CA PRO A 11 21.67 -4.02 0.49
C PRO A 11 20.62 -3.00 0.01
N ILE A 12 19.68 -3.46 -0.81
CA ILE A 12 18.61 -2.59 -1.31
C ILE A 12 17.64 -2.22 -0.20
N LEU A 13 17.40 -3.11 0.77
CA LEU A 13 16.50 -2.89 1.90
C LEU A 13 17.10 -3.49 3.17
N GLU A 14 17.06 -2.75 4.27
CA GLU A 14 17.50 -3.21 5.58
C GLU A 14 16.50 -2.80 6.66
N GLY A 15 16.23 -3.70 7.59
CA GLY A 15 15.64 -3.40 8.90
C GLY A 15 16.66 -3.72 9.96
N ASN A 16 17.07 -2.76 10.77
CA ASN A 16 18.08 -2.92 11.80
C ASN A 16 17.46 -2.81 13.19
N ASP A 17 17.58 -3.83 14.04
CA ASP A 17 17.04 -3.90 15.42
C ASP A 17 15.60 -3.37 15.54
N LEU A 18 14.70 -3.84 14.66
CA LEU A 18 13.32 -3.37 14.61
C LEU A 18 12.51 -3.88 15.82
N ARG A 19 11.90 -2.94 16.54
CA ARG A 19 11.05 -3.17 17.71
C ARG A 19 9.69 -2.53 17.49
N LYS A 20 8.65 -3.21 17.97
CA LYS A 20 7.27 -2.73 17.83
C LYS A 20 6.41 -3.21 18.98
N THR A 21 5.70 -2.27 19.60
CA THR A 21 4.76 -2.52 20.68
C THR A 21 3.41 -1.89 20.35
N TYR A 22 2.38 -2.73 20.20
CA TYR A 22 1.01 -2.25 20.04
C TYR A 22 0.38 -1.93 21.39
N HIS A 23 -0.45 -0.88 21.41
CA HIS A 23 -1.13 -0.41 22.61
C HIS A 23 -2.64 -0.67 22.46
N LEU A 24 -3.14 -1.71 23.13
CA LEU A 24 -4.56 -2.05 23.18
C LEU A 24 -5.15 -1.47 24.47
N GLY A 25 -5.54 -0.21 24.41
CA GLY A 25 -5.96 0.55 25.58
C GLY A 25 -4.80 0.72 26.57
N ARG A 26 -4.88 0.04 27.72
CA ARG A 26 -3.81 0.03 28.75
C ARG A 26 -2.83 -1.12 28.59
N VAL A 27 -3.13 -2.11 27.74
CA VAL A 27 -2.29 -3.29 27.56
C VAL A 27 -1.24 -3.00 26.50
N LYS A 28 0.03 -3.19 26.84
CA LYS A 28 1.14 -3.17 25.90
C LYS A 28 1.39 -4.58 25.39
N VAL A 29 1.36 -4.74 24.07
CA VAL A 29 1.63 -6.01 23.38
C VAL A 29 2.89 -5.83 22.54
N PRO A 30 4.08 -6.18 23.08
CA PRO A 30 5.30 -6.17 22.29
C PRO A 30 5.24 -7.32 21.27
N VAL A 31 5.50 -6.99 20.00
CA VAL A 31 5.40 -7.93 18.86
C VAL A 31 6.75 -8.17 18.21
N LEU A 32 7.58 -7.13 18.05
CA LEU A 32 8.96 -7.27 17.55
C LEU A 32 9.95 -6.89 18.64
N HIS A 33 11.01 -7.67 18.74
CA HIS A 33 11.98 -7.63 19.84
C HIS A 33 13.42 -7.48 19.31
N GLY A 34 13.63 -6.58 18.34
CA GLY A 34 14.94 -6.34 17.74
C GLY A 34 15.19 -7.25 16.55
N ALA A 35 14.22 -7.30 15.62
CA ALA A 35 14.35 -8.07 14.39
C ALA A 35 15.25 -7.32 13.39
N SER A 36 16.29 -7.99 12.90
CA SER A 36 17.16 -7.46 11.85
C SER A 36 17.08 -8.32 10.59
N ILE A 37 17.02 -7.68 9.43
CA ILE A 37 16.97 -8.34 8.12
C ILE A 37 17.59 -7.41 7.09
N SER A 38 18.38 -7.97 6.17
CA SER A 38 18.86 -7.28 4.97
C SER A 38 18.32 -8.01 3.74
N VAL A 39 18.18 -7.31 2.62
CA VAL A 39 17.74 -7.87 1.34
C VAL A 39 18.60 -7.24 0.25
N ASN A 40 19.15 -8.08 -0.62
CA ASN A 40 19.98 -7.64 -1.74
C ASN A 40 19.14 -7.35 -2.98
N GLU A 41 19.67 -6.54 -3.89
CA GLU A 41 18.98 -6.21 -5.14
C GLU A 41 18.80 -7.47 -6.00
N GLY A 42 17.57 -7.70 -6.47
CA GLY A 42 17.19 -8.86 -7.27
C GLY A 42 17.05 -10.15 -6.47
N GLU A 43 17.11 -10.11 -5.14
CA GLU A 43 16.93 -11.28 -4.26
C GLU A 43 15.45 -11.54 -3.93
N TRP A 44 15.04 -12.80 -3.86
CA TRP A 44 13.79 -13.22 -3.24
C TRP A 44 14.06 -13.76 -1.84
N VAL A 45 13.55 -13.07 -0.82
CA VAL A 45 13.61 -13.48 0.59
C VAL A 45 12.23 -13.88 1.10
N ALA A 46 12.11 -15.08 1.67
CA ALA A 46 10.91 -15.53 2.37
C ALA A 46 11.07 -15.41 3.90
N ILE A 47 10.14 -14.72 4.56
CA ILE A 47 10.06 -14.65 6.02
C ILE A 47 9.08 -15.72 6.49
N LEU A 48 9.62 -16.79 7.08
CA LEU A 48 8.87 -17.94 7.56
C LEU A 48 8.66 -17.87 9.09
N GLY A 49 7.48 -18.26 9.56
CA GLY A 49 7.23 -18.35 11.00
C GLY A 49 5.78 -18.67 11.34
N SER A 50 5.54 -19.05 12.60
CA SER A 50 4.19 -19.37 13.08
C SER A 50 3.25 -18.17 13.03
N SER A 51 1.94 -18.42 13.09
CA SER A 51 0.97 -17.34 13.31
C SER A 51 1.31 -16.57 14.60
N GLY A 52 1.19 -15.24 14.56
CA GLY A 52 1.52 -14.36 15.69
C GLY A 52 3.01 -14.13 15.95
N SER A 53 3.94 -14.65 15.13
CA SER A 53 5.38 -14.46 15.37
C SER A 53 5.90 -13.04 15.06
N GLY A 54 5.07 -12.19 14.45
CA GLY A 54 5.39 -10.81 14.08
C GLY A 54 5.74 -10.58 12.60
N LYS A 55 5.53 -11.57 11.73
CA LYS A 55 5.93 -11.52 10.30
C LYS A 55 5.33 -10.32 9.55
N SER A 56 4.01 -10.19 9.58
CA SER A 56 3.29 -9.09 8.95
C SER A 56 3.68 -7.76 9.57
N THR A 57 3.91 -7.71 10.88
CA THR A 57 4.42 -6.49 11.55
C THR A 57 5.79 -6.09 11.03
N LEU A 58 6.73 -7.04 10.89
CA LEU A 58 8.05 -6.78 10.32
C LEU A 58 7.93 -6.27 8.89
N LEU A 59 7.13 -6.94 8.06
CA LEU A 59 6.89 -6.55 6.68
C LEU A 59 6.24 -5.14 6.57
N HIS A 60 5.29 -4.80 7.43
CA HIS A 60 4.65 -3.48 7.47
C HIS A 60 5.63 -2.36 7.85
N LEU A 61 6.58 -2.63 8.75
CA LEU A 61 7.62 -1.66 9.10
C LEU A 61 8.57 -1.43 7.92
N LEU A 62 9.02 -2.52 7.28
CA LEU A 62 9.88 -2.44 6.08
C LEU A 62 9.19 -1.70 4.94
N ALA A 63 7.89 -1.94 4.74
CA ALA A 63 7.07 -1.23 3.74
C ALA A 63 6.75 0.22 4.12
N GLY A 64 7.08 0.66 5.34
CA GLY A 64 6.71 1.97 5.86
C GLY A 64 5.19 2.18 6.00
N LEU A 65 4.41 1.10 6.13
CA LEU A 65 2.97 1.14 6.43
C LEU A 65 2.70 1.38 7.92
N ASP A 66 3.65 1.01 8.77
CA ASP A 66 3.67 1.30 10.19
C ASP A 66 5.05 1.86 10.59
N ARG A 67 5.18 2.32 11.83
CA ARG A 67 6.39 2.91 12.37
C ARG A 67 6.96 2.06 13.51
N PRO A 68 8.29 1.90 13.59
CA PRO A 68 8.90 1.22 14.72
C PRO A 68 8.74 2.05 16.01
N ASP A 69 8.99 1.44 17.17
CA ASP A 69 9.00 2.13 18.45
C ASP A 69 10.10 3.22 18.49
N GLN A 70 9.99 4.19 19.40
CA GLN A 70 10.93 5.33 19.46
C GLN A 70 12.38 4.93 19.77
N ASP A 71 12.55 3.84 20.53
CA ASP A 71 13.82 3.24 20.94
C ASP A 71 14.26 2.07 20.05
N SER A 72 13.55 1.85 18.94
CA SER A 72 13.90 0.88 17.91
C SER A 72 15.07 1.37 17.04
N GLY A 73 15.71 0.44 16.33
CA GLY A 73 16.55 0.81 15.18
C GLY A 73 15.72 1.29 13.99
N ASP A 74 16.28 1.20 12.78
CA ASP A 74 15.78 1.89 11.60
C ASP A 74 15.64 1.02 10.35
N VAL A 75 14.82 1.51 9.42
CA VAL A 75 14.69 0.95 8.07
C VAL A 75 15.54 1.78 7.11
N ARG A 76 16.32 1.12 6.25
CA ARG A 76 17.15 1.74 5.23
C ARG A 76 16.81 1.21 3.84
N TYR A 77 16.89 2.08 2.85
CA TYR A 77 16.74 1.75 1.44
C TYR A 77 17.99 2.23 0.70
N ARG A 78 18.71 1.30 0.04
CA ARG A 78 20.02 1.53 -0.60
C ARG A 78 21.01 2.29 0.32
N GLY A 79 21.04 1.89 1.60
CA GLY A 79 21.89 2.49 2.64
C GLY A 79 21.38 3.81 3.24
N GLU A 80 20.34 4.44 2.66
CA GLU A 80 19.76 5.66 3.20
C GLU A 80 18.64 5.37 4.20
N LYS A 81 18.66 6.02 5.37
CA LYS A 81 17.61 5.88 6.38
C LYS A 81 16.28 6.40 5.86
N VAL A 82 15.25 5.57 5.93
CA VAL A 82 13.88 5.94 5.57
C VAL A 82 13.27 6.77 6.70
N GLU A 83 12.88 8.01 6.40
CA GLU A 83 12.24 8.91 7.36
C GLU A 83 10.75 8.58 7.53
N LEU A 84 10.45 7.51 8.25
CA LEU A 84 9.09 7.02 8.50
C LEU A 84 8.21 8.02 9.30
N GLN A 85 8.81 9.02 9.95
CA GLN A 85 8.09 10.04 10.72
C GLN A 85 7.54 11.18 9.85
N ASP A 86 8.17 11.47 8.71
CA ASP A 86 7.73 12.48 7.76
C ASP A 86 6.76 11.85 6.75
N GLY A 87 5.49 12.27 6.80
CA GLY A 87 4.46 11.73 5.90
C GLY A 87 4.75 11.94 4.41
N GLY A 88 5.42 13.03 4.04
CA GLY A 88 5.81 13.32 2.66
C GLY A 88 6.92 12.40 2.18
N LYS A 89 7.98 12.23 2.97
CA LYS A 89 9.10 11.33 2.63
C LYS A 89 8.68 9.87 2.68
N THR A 90 7.86 9.47 3.66
CA THR A 90 7.29 8.11 3.73
C THR A 90 6.40 7.81 2.53
N ASN A 91 5.57 8.76 2.09
CA ASN A 91 4.78 8.60 0.87
C ASN A 91 5.66 8.43 -0.36
N HIS A 92 6.77 9.18 -0.45
CA HIS A 92 7.71 9.05 -1.57
C HIS A 92 8.33 7.66 -1.61
N TYR A 93 8.82 7.16 -0.46
CA TYR A 93 9.35 5.81 -0.31
C TYR A 93 8.32 4.75 -0.75
N ARG A 94 7.09 4.80 -0.21
CA ARG A 94 6.04 3.85 -0.58
C ARG A 94 5.68 3.88 -2.06
N ASN A 95 5.44 5.05 -2.62
CA ASN A 95 4.89 5.17 -3.97
C ASN A 95 5.91 4.91 -5.09
N ARG A 96 7.21 4.96 -4.78
CA ARG A 96 8.27 4.79 -5.79
C ARG A 96 9.02 3.47 -5.66
N THR A 97 9.20 3.02 -4.43
CA THR A 97 10.11 1.92 -4.13
C THR A 97 9.36 0.63 -3.83
N ILE A 98 8.19 0.72 -3.19
CA ILE A 98 7.47 -0.42 -2.63
C ILE A 98 6.19 -0.74 -3.42
N GLY A 99 6.15 -1.93 -4.03
CA GLY A 99 4.90 -2.61 -4.33
C GLY A 99 4.47 -3.42 -3.12
N PHE A 100 3.22 -3.30 -2.69
CA PHE A 100 2.71 -4.06 -1.54
C PHE A 100 1.49 -4.91 -1.89
N VAL A 101 1.54 -6.18 -1.51
CA VAL A 101 0.44 -7.14 -1.63
C VAL A 101 0.05 -7.61 -0.24
N PHE A 102 -1.22 -7.42 0.11
CA PHE A 102 -1.77 -7.86 1.39
C PHE A 102 -2.33 -9.29 1.29
N GLN A 103 -2.46 -9.95 2.44
CA GLN A 103 -3.07 -11.28 2.56
C GLN A 103 -4.51 -11.31 2.04
N PHE A 104 -5.26 -10.23 2.29
CA PHE A 104 -6.55 -9.99 1.64
C PHE A 104 -6.34 -9.06 0.45
N TYR A 105 -7.04 -9.33 -0.65
CA TYR A 105 -6.88 -8.62 -1.94
C TYR A 105 -6.95 -7.08 -1.83
N HIS A 106 -7.68 -6.55 -0.82
CA HIS A 106 -7.92 -5.12 -0.58
C HIS A 106 -8.24 -4.33 -1.86
N LEU A 107 -9.01 -4.94 -2.77
CA LEU A 107 -9.52 -4.26 -3.96
C LEU A 107 -10.68 -3.36 -3.57
N LEU A 108 -10.80 -2.21 -4.23
CA LEU A 108 -11.94 -1.32 -4.06
C LEU A 108 -13.14 -1.92 -4.81
N PRO A 109 -14.21 -2.34 -4.12
CA PRO A 109 -15.33 -3.05 -4.75
C PRO A 109 -16.16 -2.17 -5.69
N GLU A 110 -16.11 -0.85 -5.51
CA GLU A 110 -16.75 0.15 -6.37
C GLU A 110 -16.02 0.35 -7.69
N LEU A 111 -14.75 -0.09 -7.78
CA LEU A 111 -13.89 0.06 -8.95
C LEU A 111 -13.78 -1.25 -9.73
N ASP A 112 -13.57 -1.16 -11.04
CA ASP A 112 -13.35 -2.32 -11.89
C ASP A 112 -11.88 -2.74 -11.83
N VAL A 113 -11.53 -3.82 -12.52
CA VAL A 113 -10.15 -4.34 -12.54
C VAL A 113 -9.17 -3.30 -13.05
N LEU A 114 -9.52 -2.60 -14.14
CA LEU A 114 -8.64 -1.60 -14.73
C LEU A 114 -8.48 -0.40 -13.77
N GLU A 115 -9.58 0.13 -13.26
CA GLU A 115 -9.60 1.23 -12.27
C GLU A 115 -8.79 0.87 -11.02
N ASN A 116 -8.89 -0.36 -10.51
CA ASN A 116 -8.07 -0.84 -9.38
C ASN A 116 -6.57 -0.85 -9.73
N GLY A 117 -6.20 -1.35 -10.92
CA GLY A 117 -4.81 -1.36 -11.39
C GLY A 117 -4.21 0.03 -11.60
N MET A 118 -5.06 1.00 -11.96
CA MET A 118 -4.63 2.38 -12.18
C MET A 118 -4.26 3.13 -10.90
N LEU A 119 -4.76 2.70 -9.73
CA LEU A 119 -4.60 3.44 -8.46
C LEU A 119 -3.13 3.78 -8.14
N ALA A 120 -2.21 2.84 -8.38
CA ALA A 120 -0.78 3.05 -8.13
C ALA A 120 -0.19 4.21 -8.94
N ASN A 121 -0.73 4.45 -10.15
CA ASN A 121 -0.27 5.50 -11.07
C ASN A 121 -0.98 6.85 -10.87
N LEU A 122 -2.09 6.87 -10.13
CA LEU A 122 -2.89 8.08 -9.92
C LEU A 122 -2.46 8.90 -8.71
N VAL A 123 -1.58 8.38 -7.85
CA VAL A 123 -1.15 9.10 -6.65
C VAL A 123 -0.40 10.39 -7.05
N PRO A 124 -0.93 11.59 -6.71
CA PRO A 124 -0.38 12.85 -7.18
C PRO A 124 1.06 13.06 -6.68
N ARG A 125 1.95 13.43 -7.61
CA ARG A 125 3.38 13.61 -7.35
C ARG A 125 3.75 14.95 -6.68
N GLY A 126 2.78 15.75 -6.21
CA GLY A 126 3.04 17.10 -5.69
C GLY A 126 2.01 17.67 -4.70
N ARG A 127 2.42 18.65 -3.90
CA ARG A 127 1.63 19.32 -2.84
C ARG A 127 0.61 20.36 -3.35
N SER A 128 0.43 20.49 -4.66
CA SER A 128 -0.32 21.59 -5.28
C SER A 128 -1.83 21.56 -5.03
N ALA A 129 -2.41 20.38 -4.78
CA ALA A 129 -3.86 20.24 -4.55
C ALA A 129 -4.34 20.97 -3.28
N GLY A 130 -3.55 20.95 -2.20
CA GLY A 130 -3.92 21.61 -0.94
C GLY A 130 -3.91 23.13 -1.02
N VAL A 131 -2.96 23.70 -1.76
CA VAL A 131 -2.88 25.15 -1.99
C VAL A 131 -4.07 25.64 -2.82
N LEU A 132 -4.44 24.88 -3.86
CA LEU A 132 -5.59 25.23 -4.71
C LEU A 132 -6.92 25.16 -3.94
N LEU A 133 -7.09 24.14 -3.08
CA LEU A 133 -8.27 24.02 -2.22
C LEU A 133 -8.39 25.23 -1.27
N PHE A 134 -7.28 25.66 -0.69
CA PHE A 134 -7.23 26.82 0.20
C PHE A 134 -7.58 28.12 -0.55
N ILE A 135 -7.04 28.31 -1.76
CA ILE A 135 -7.39 29.46 -2.62
C ILE A 135 -8.89 29.46 -2.95
N MET A 136 -9.47 28.32 -3.32
CA MET A 136 -10.90 28.20 -3.64
C MET A 136 -11.79 28.48 -2.43
N ALA A 137 -11.39 28.03 -1.23
CA ALA A 137 -12.09 28.32 0.01
C ALA A 137 -12.09 29.83 0.32
N LEU A 138 -10.93 30.50 0.20
CA LEU A 138 -10.83 31.94 0.37
C LEU A 138 -11.70 32.70 -0.63
N LEU A 139 -11.69 32.30 -1.91
CA LEU A 139 -12.49 32.94 -2.94
C LEU A 139 -14.00 32.80 -2.65
N GLY A 140 -14.44 31.60 -2.26
CA GLY A 140 -15.82 31.32 -1.87
C GLY A 140 -16.25 32.11 -0.64
N GLY A 141 -15.37 32.25 0.35
CA GLY A 141 -15.60 33.06 1.54
C GLY A 141 -15.76 34.55 1.23
N VAL A 142 -14.89 35.10 0.39
CA VAL A 142 -14.97 36.52 -0.03
C VAL A 142 -16.27 36.78 -0.80
N ILE A 143 -16.62 35.93 -1.77
CA ILE A 143 -17.85 36.07 -2.55
C ILE A 143 -19.08 35.94 -1.65
N GLY A 144 -19.08 34.95 -0.75
CA GLY A 144 -20.17 34.75 0.22
C GLY A 144 -20.35 35.93 1.17
N ALA A 145 -19.26 36.50 1.70
CA ALA A 145 -19.31 37.68 2.56
C ALA A 145 -19.89 38.90 1.84
N LEU A 146 -19.45 39.13 0.59
CA LEU A 146 -19.91 40.24 -0.24
C LEU A 146 -21.41 40.12 -0.53
N MET A 147 -21.87 38.91 -0.90
CA MET A 147 -23.28 38.61 -1.09
C MET A 147 -24.09 38.79 0.19
N GLY A 148 -23.58 38.35 1.35
CA GLY A 148 -24.28 38.52 2.63
C GLY A 148 -24.43 39.98 3.05
N PHE A 149 -23.42 40.81 2.78
CA PHE A 149 -23.49 42.25 3.02
C PHE A 149 -24.48 42.95 2.07
N GLN A 150 -24.45 42.59 0.78
CA GLN A 150 -25.38 43.12 -0.21
C GLN A 150 -26.82 42.64 0.01
N ALA A 151 -26.99 41.41 0.49
CA ALA A 151 -28.26 40.81 0.88
C ALA A 151 -28.89 41.47 2.12
N ALA A 152 -28.06 41.85 3.10
CA ALA A 152 -28.47 42.68 4.24
C ALA A 152 -28.88 44.10 3.78
N GLY A 153 -28.39 44.55 2.63
CA GLY A 153 -28.65 45.84 1.97
C GLY A 153 -29.83 45.81 1.00
N ASP A 154 -29.57 45.61 -0.28
CA ASP A 154 -30.54 45.90 -1.35
C ASP A 154 -31.59 44.81 -1.57
N TRP A 155 -31.34 43.58 -1.11
CA TRP A 155 -32.24 42.44 -1.35
C TRP A 155 -33.22 42.13 -0.21
N GLY A 156 -33.18 42.89 0.89
CA GLY A 156 -34.26 42.86 1.90
C GLY A 156 -34.35 41.61 2.77
N LEU A 157 -33.25 40.86 2.95
CA LEU A 157 -33.24 39.64 3.78
C LEU A 157 -33.30 39.91 5.30
N LEU A 158 -33.04 41.16 5.72
CA LEU A 158 -33.30 41.64 7.08
C LEU A 158 -34.41 42.72 7.03
N PRO A 159 -35.44 42.63 7.88
CA PRO A 159 -36.42 43.70 8.06
C PRO A 159 -35.71 45.04 8.36
N LEU A 160 -36.27 46.16 7.90
CA LEU A 160 -35.64 47.49 8.06
C LEU A 160 -35.33 47.84 9.52
N GLU A 161 -36.11 47.32 10.46
CA GLU A 161 -35.94 47.50 11.91
C GLU A 161 -34.78 46.67 12.50
N GLU A 162 -34.32 45.65 11.78
CA GLU A 162 -33.31 44.69 12.23
C GLU A 162 -31.91 44.91 11.61
N ARG A 163 -31.73 45.95 10.79
CA ARG A 163 -30.46 46.28 10.12
C ARG A 163 -29.49 47.02 11.05
N THR A 164 -28.99 46.30 12.06
CA THR A 164 -27.84 46.77 12.84
C THR A 164 -26.54 46.27 12.22
N GLU A 165 -25.45 47.02 12.43
CA GLU A 165 -24.11 46.68 11.94
C GLU A 165 -23.65 45.29 12.40
N ILE A 166 -24.08 44.87 13.59
CA ILE A 166 -23.80 43.54 14.15
C ILE A 166 -24.54 42.45 13.35
N ARG A 167 -25.82 42.65 13.01
CA ARG A 167 -26.64 41.65 12.31
C ARG A 167 -26.24 41.48 10.85
N SER A 168 -25.87 42.56 10.16
CA SER A 168 -25.31 42.50 8.80
C SER A 168 -23.95 41.79 8.78
N THR A 169 -23.11 42.02 9.80
CA THR A 169 -21.83 41.32 9.96
C THR A 169 -22.04 39.83 10.21
N VAL A 170 -22.98 39.45 11.08
CA VAL A 170 -23.33 38.03 11.33
C VAL A 170 -23.85 37.35 10.06
N LEU A 171 -24.71 38.01 9.29
CA LEU A 171 -25.20 37.49 8.01
C LEU A 171 -24.07 37.33 6.98
N ALA A 172 -23.18 38.32 6.87
CA ALA A 172 -22.01 38.24 5.99
C ALA A 172 -21.09 37.09 6.35
N VAL A 173 -20.80 36.87 7.64
CA VAL A 173 -19.98 35.74 8.11
C VAL A 173 -20.66 34.40 7.81
N ALA A 174 -21.98 34.28 8.04
CA ALA A 174 -22.72 33.06 7.72
C ALA A 174 -22.68 32.74 6.21
N CYS A 175 -22.92 33.75 5.36
CA CYS A 175 -22.83 33.59 3.91
C CYS A 175 -21.39 33.28 3.45
N ALA A 176 -20.36 33.81 4.10
CA ALA A 176 -18.96 33.48 3.82
C ALA A 176 -18.64 32.00 4.09
N ILE A 177 -19.12 31.45 5.21
CA ILE A 177 -18.93 30.03 5.54
C ILE A 177 -19.64 29.14 4.51
N ILE A 178 -20.88 29.46 4.16
CA ILE A 178 -21.66 28.73 3.16
C ILE A 178 -20.99 28.81 1.78
N GLY A 179 -20.55 29.99 1.36
CA GLY A 179 -19.86 30.22 0.10
C GLY A 179 -18.54 29.44 0.00
N SER A 180 -17.78 29.42 1.09
CA SER A 180 -16.55 28.61 1.20
C SER A 180 -16.85 27.12 1.03
N GLY A 181 -17.84 26.60 1.77
CA GLY A 181 -18.25 25.19 1.69
C GLY A 181 -18.75 24.79 0.30
N MET A 182 -19.57 25.63 -0.32
CA MET A 182 -20.12 25.39 -1.66
C MET A 182 -19.03 25.38 -2.73
N MET A 183 -18.08 26.32 -2.70
CA MET A 183 -16.95 26.34 -3.64
C MET A 183 -16.03 25.12 -3.48
N ILE A 184 -15.78 24.69 -2.24
CA ILE A 184 -15.03 23.45 -1.97
C ILE A 184 -15.77 22.25 -2.60
N ALA A 185 -17.08 22.13 -2.38
CA ALA A 185 -17.88 21.02 -2.91
C ALA A 185 -17.91 21.00 -4.45
N ILE A 186 -18.08 22.16 -5.09
CA ILE A 186 -18.03 22.28 -6.55
C ILE A 186 -16.64 21.87 -7.06
N PHE A 187 -15.57 22.39 -6.44
CA PHE A 187 -14.21 22.07 -6.84
C PHE A 187 -13.92 20.58 -6.69
N GLN A 188 -14.33 19.94 -5.59
CA GLN A 188 -14.20 18.50 -5.39
C GLN A 188 -15.00 17.71 -6.43
N GLY A 189 -16.21 18.15 -6.77
CA GLY A 189 -17.02 17.54 -7.82
C GLY A 189 -16.36 17.61 -9.20
N VAL A 190 -15.84 18.79 -9.57
CA VAL A 190 -15.08 18.98 -10.82
C VAL A 190 -13.80 18.15 -10.83
N GLN A 191 -13.05 18.12 -9.73
CA GLN A 191 -11.86 17.27 -9.58
C GLN A 191 -12.19 15.80 -9.75
N ALA A 192 -13.28 15.31 -9.14
CA ALA A 192 -13.70 13.91 -9.28
C ALA A 192 -14.09 13.56 -10.72
N VAL A 193 -14.84 14.44 -11.40
CA VAL A 193 -15.22 14.26 -12.81
C VAL A 193 -13.99 14.30 -13.71
N TRP A 194 -13.08 15.25 -13.50
CA TRP A 194 -11.85 15.38 -14.26
C TRP A 194 -10.89 14.20 -14.05
N LEU A 195 -10.74 13.73 -12.81
CA LEU A 195 -9.97 12.54 -12.50
C LEU A 195 -10.57 11.33 -13.22
N LYS A 196 -11.89 11.15 -13.17
CA LYS A 196 -12.60 10.05 -13.86
C LYS A 196 -12.43 10.08 -15.37
N THR A 197 -12.48 11.25 -15.99
CA THR A 197 -12.23 11.39 -17.44
C THR A 197 -10.76 11.11 -17.78
N ARG A 198 -9.80 11.56 -16.96
CA ARG A 198 -8.38 11.25 -17.14
C ARG A 198 -8.06 9.76 -16.92
N MET A 199 -8.80 9.08 -16.05
CA MET A 199 -8.66 7.64 -15.83
C MET A 199 -9.10 6.81 -17.05
N SER A 200 -10.00 7.31 -17.88
CA SER A 200 -10.51 6.52 -19.01
C SER A 200 -9.54 6.41 -20.20
N SER A 201 -8.55 7.30 -20.33
CA SER A 201 -7.76 7.44 -21.58
C SER A 201 -6.36 8.04 -21.42
N GLY A 202 -5.78 8.04 -20.21
CA GLY A 202 -4.43 8.57 -19.97
C GLY A 202 -3.37 7.47 -19.79
N ASP A 203 -2.09 7.86 -19.77
CA ASP A 203 -0.92 6.97 -19.60
C ASP A 203 -1.10 5.92 -18.48
N ALA A 204 -1.77 6.28 -17.39
CA ALA A 204 -2.04 5.37 -16.28
C ALA A 204 -2.91 4.16 -16.66
N ALA A 205 -3.88 4.34 -17.57
CA ALA A 205 -4.70 3.25 -18.08
C ALA A 205 -3.89 2.32 -18.99
N ASP A 206 -2.97 2.85 -19.79
CA ASP A 206 -2.14 2.04 -20.67
C ASP A 206 -1.11 1.24 -19.89
N VAL A 207 -0.47 1.85 -18.88
CA VAL A 207 0.38 1.14 -17.92
C VAL A 207 -0.42 0.05 -17.22
N ALA A 208 -1.61 0.36 -16.70
CA ALA A 208 -2.45 -0.63 -16.01
C ALA A 208 -2.87 -1.77 -16.95
N ARG A 209 -3.24 -1.50 -18.21
CA ARG A 209 -3.56 -2.56 -19.19
C ARG A 209 -2.36 -3.45 -19.43
N SER A 210 -1.17 -2.87 -19.65
CA SER A 210 0.06 -3.64 -19.86
C SER A 210 0.35 -4.51 -18.65
N THR A 211 0.44 -3.93 -17.45
CA THR A 211 0.78 -4.69 -16.24
C THR A 211 -0.27 -5.74 -15.90
N LEU A 212 -1.57 -5.43 -15.98
CA LEU A 212 -2.62 -6.42 -15.72
C LEU A 212 -2.69 -7.49 -16.83
N GLY A 213 -2.29 -7.16 -18.05
CA GLY A 213 -2.17 -8.10 -19.17
C GLY A 213 -1.11 -9.16 -18.91
N ASP A 214 0.02 -8.80 -18.31
CA ASP A 214 1.05 -9.77 -17.87
C ASP A 214 0.51 -10.80 -16.88
N PHE A 215 -0.60 -10.51 -16.19
CA PHE A 215 -1.29 -11.41 -15.28
C PHE A 215 -2.55 -12.06 -15.90
N GLY A 216 -2.72 -12.00 -17.23
CA GLY A 216 -3.82 -12.64 -17.95
C GLY A 216 -5.21 -12.06 -17.66
N LEU A 217 -5.29 -10.77 -17.33
CA LEU A 217 -6.55 -10.09 -16.95
C LEU A 217 -7.19 -9.27 -18.08
N GLU A 218 -6.77 -9.43 -19.33
CA GLU A 218 -7.21 -8.63 -20.48
C GLU A 218 -8.73 -8.73 -20.70
N LYS A 219 -9.28 -9.93 -20.48
CA LYS A 219 -10.73 -10.19 -20.59
C LYS A 219 -11.51 -9.75 -19.36
N ARG A 220 -10.84 -9.19 -18.34
CA ARG A 220 -11.42 -8.88 -17.03
C ARG A 220 -11.41 -7.40 -16.68
N TYR A 221 -10.82 -6.53 -17.50
CA TYR A 221 -10.68 -5.09 -17.19
C TYR A 221 -11.95 -4.39 -16.69
N GLN A 222 -13.12 -4.69 -17.27
CA GLN A 222 -14.39 -4.06 -16.89
C GLN A 222 -15.16 -4.80 -15.78
N HIS A 223 -14.66 -5.94 -15.30
CA HIS A 223 -15.31 -6.69 -14.24
C HIS A 223 -15.04 -6.04 -12.88
N ARG A 224 -15.99 -6.13 -11.97
CA ARG A 224 -15.85 -5.72 -10.57
C ARG A 224 -15.24 -6.86 -9.75
N PRO A 225 -14.57 -6.60 -8.61
CA PRO A 225 -13.95 -7.62 -7.76
C PRO A 225 -14.88 -8.77 -7.34
N ARG A 226 -16.18 -8.50 -7.19
CA ARG A 226 -17.21 -9.49 -6.85
C ARG A 226 -17.50 -10.50 -7.97
N GLU A 227 -17.11 -10.19 -9.20
CA GLU A 227 -17.33 -11.00 -10.41
C GLU A 227 -16.11 -11.88 -10.74
N LEU A 228 -15.06 -11.83 -9.92
CA LEU A 228 -13.81 -12.54 -10.09
C LEU A 228 -13.71 -13.75 -9.16
N SER A 229 -12.91 -14.74 -9.56
CA SER A 229 -12.41 -15.80 -8.67
C SER A 229 -11.40 -15.24 -7.65
N GLY A 230 -11.07 -16.03 -6.62
CA GLY A 230 -10.02 -15.67 -5.65
C GLY A 230 -8.67 -15.41 -6.30
N GLY A 231 -8.24 -16.33 -7.19
CA GLY A 231 -7.01 -16.18 -7.95
C GLY A 231 -6.99 -14.95 -8.85
N GLU A 232 -8.09 -14.67 -9.57
CA GLU A 232 -8.19 -13.45 -10.39
C GLU A 232 -8.09 -12.19 -9.51
N ARG A 233 -8.74 -12.14 -8.34
CA ARG A 233 -8.58 -11.00 -7.41
C ARG A 233 -7.15 -10.84 -6.94
N GLN A 234 -6.44 -11.94 -6.65
CA GLN A 234 -5.03 -11.90 -6.26
C GLN A 234 -4.15 -11.36 -7.39
N ARG A 235 -4.36 -11.83 -8.62
CA ARG A 235 -3.67 -11.31 -9.80
C ARG A 235 -3.88 -9.81 -10.00
N VAL A 236 -5.11 -9.32 -9.77
CA VAL A 236 -5.39 -7.88 -9.80
C VAL A 236 -4.62 -7.14 -8.70
N ALA A 237 -4.58 -7.69 -7.48
CA ALA A 237 -3.85 -7.08 -6.37
C ALA A 237 -2.33 -7.00 -6.63
N ILE A 238 -1.74 -8.07 -7.19
CA ILE A 238 -0.33 -8.11 -7.59
C ILE A 238 -0.07 -7.15 -8.76
N GLY A 239 -0.89 -7.20 -9.81
CA GLY A 239 -0.76 -6.29 -10.95
C GLY A 239 -0.85 -4.82 -10.54
N ARG A 240 -1.75 -4.49 -9.60
CA ARG A 240 -1.82 -3.14 -8.99
C ARG A 240 -0.54 -2.80 -8.24
N ALA A 241 0.00 -3.71 -7.45
CA ALA A 241 1.23 -3.47 -6.67
C ALA A 241 2.45 -3.22 -7.58
N LEU A 242 2.49 -3.85 -8.75
CA LEU A 242 3.57 -3.69 -9.73
C LEU A 242 3.33 -2.55 -10.73
N GLY A 243 2.12 -1.97 -10.76
CA GLY A 243 1.74 -0.95 -11.73
C GLY A 243 2.57 0.34 -11.66
N SER A 244 3.24 0.61 -10.53
CA SER A 244 4.17 1.74 -10.37
C SER A 244 5.62 1.41 -10.72
N ASN A 245 5.90 0.20 -11.22
CA ASN A 245 7.24 -0.34 -11.45
C ASN A 245 8.18 -0.18 -10.22
N PRO A 246 7.81 -0.80 -9.07
CA PRO A 246 8.57 -0.68 -7.84
C PRO A 246 9.90 -1.45 -7.91
N ASP A 247 10.88 -1.03 -7.10
CA ASP A 247 12.15 -1.76 -6.96
C ASP A 247 11.97 -3.07 -6.16
N LEU A 248 11.00 -3.07 -5.23
CA LEU A 248 10.74 -4.15 -4.27
C LEU A 248 9.25 -4.50 -4.24
N LEU A 249 8.93 -5.79 -4.29
CA LEU A 249 7.60 -6.31 -3.98
C LEU A 249 7.59 -6.93 -2.59
N LEU A 250 6.83 -6.34 -1.67
CA LEU A 250 6.57 -6.88 -0.34
C LEU A 250 5.20 -7.55 -0.34
N ALA A 251 5.15 -8.85 -0.01
CA ALA A 251 3.93 -9.64 -0.08
C ALA A 251 3.64 -10.34 1.25
N ASP A 252 2.50 -10.03 1.87
CA ASP A 252 2.04 -10.64 3.11
C ASP A 252 1.10 -11.82 2.80
N GLU A 253 1.60 -13.06 2.91
CA GLU A 253 0.85 -14.29 2.63
C GLU A 253 0.00 -14.24 1.33
N PRO A 254 0.60 -13.92 0.16
CA PRO A 254 -0.14 -13.64 -1.07
C PRO A 254 -0.95 -14.83 -1.61
N THR A 255 -0.68 -16.04 -1.14
CA THR A 255 -1.38 -17.27 -1.54
C THR A 255 -2.23 -17.88 -0.42
N GLY A 256 -2.22 -17.31 0.79
CA GLY A 256 -2.82 -17.95 1.98
C GLY A 256 -4.35 -18.14 1.94
N ASN A 257 -5.03 -17.46 1.02
CA ASN A 257 -6.49 -17.54 0.82
C ASN A 257 -6.89 -18.25 -0.49
N LEU A 258 -5.95 -18.94 -1.14
CA LEU A 258 -6.14 -19.61 -2.44
C LEU A 258 -6.00 -21.14 -2.28
N ASP A 259 -6.59 -21.88 -3.22
CA ASP A 259 -6.31 -23.31 -3.35
C ASP A 259 -4.87 -23.54 -3.86
N GLU A 260 -4.31 -24.73 -3.62
CA GLU A 260 -2.91 -25.07 -3.90
C GLU A 260 -2.53 -24.85 -5.37
N ARG A 261 -3.42 -25.21 -6.30
CA ARG A 261 -3.18 -25.03 -7.74
C ARG A 261 -3.12 -23.54 -8.10
N THR A 262 -4.14 -22.78 -7.72
CA THR A 262 -4.18 -21.33 -7.98
C THR A 262 -3.01 -20.61 -7.29
N GLY A 263 -2.65 -21.03 -6.07
CA GLY A 263 -1.49 -20.50 -5.36
C GLY A 263 -0.18 -20.73 -6.12
N THR A 264 0.03 -21.93 -6.66
CA THR A 264 1.20 -22.27 -7.48
C THR A 264 1.26 -21.40 -8.74
N GLU A 265 0.13 -21.24 -9.45
CA GLU A 265 0.06 -20.37 -10.64
C GLU A 265 0.46 -18.92 -10.33
N ILE A 266 0.14 -18.41 -9.13
CA ILE A 266 0.58 -17.07 -8.69
C ILE A 266 2.07 -17.03 -8.42
N LEU A 267 2.62 -18.03 -7.75
CA LEU A 267 4.04 -18.09 -7.41
C LEU A 267 4.91 -18.23 -8.67
N ASP A 268 4.47 -19.01 -9.66
CA ASP A 268 5.14 -19.12 -10.95
C ASP A 268 5.22 -17.77 -11.68
N LEU A 269 4.13 -16.97 -11.65
CA LEU A 269 4.13 -15.62 -12.21
C LEU A 269 5.11 -14.69 -11.47
N LEU A 270 5.18 -14.79 -10.14
CA LEU A 270 6.14 -14.02 -9.35
C LEU A 270 7.59 -14.47 -9.64
N GLN A 271 7.83 -15.77 -9.84
CA GLN A 271 9.12 -16.31 -10.24
C GLN A 271 9.57 -15.76 -11.60
N GLU A 272 8.67 -15.64 -12.56
CA GLU A 272 8.97 -15.02 -13.85
C GLU A 272 9.42 -13.56 -13.67
N LYS A 273 8.69 -12.77 -12.87
CA LYS A 273 9.06 -11.37 -12.59
C LYS A 273 10.36 -11.25 -11.80
N HIS A 274 10.60 -12.14 -10.85
CA HIS A 274 11.85 -12.19 -10.10
C HIS A 274 13.04 -12.53 -11.00
N ARG A 275 12.91 -13.51 -11.91
CA ARG A 275 13.93 -13.80 -12.93
C ARG A 275 14.20 -12.62 -13.87
N ALA A 276 13.22 -11.72 -14.03
CA ALA A 276 13.37 -10.46 -14.76
C ALA A 276 14.01 -9.33 -13.91
N GLY A 277 14.42 -9.60 -12.66
CA GLY A 277 15.15 -8.69 -11.78
C GLY A 277 14.34 -8.08 -10.64
N LEU A 278 13.08 -8.48 -10.44
CA LEU A 278 12.27 -7.99 -9.32
C LEU A 278 12.79 -8.53 -7.99
N THR A 279 13.06 -7.64 -7.04
CA THR A 279 13.37 -8.00 -5.65
C THR A 279 12.07 -8.31 -4.89
N ILE A 280 12.01 -9.44 -4.17
CA ILE A 280 10.79 -9.87 -3.49
C ILE A 280 11.06 -10.15 -2.01
N VAL A 281 10.21 -9.63 -1.12
CA VAL A 281 10.15 -10.05 0.28
C VAL A 281 8.77 -10.60 0.57
N MET A 282 8.67 -11.90 0.81
CA MET A 282 7.41 -12.58 1.02
C MET A 282 7.29 -13.12 2.43
N VAL A 283 6.21 -12.82 3.12
CA VAL A 283 5.85 -13.51 4.37
C VAL A 283 5.01 -14.72 4.04
N THR A 284 5.33 -15.85 4.66
CA THR A 284 4.51 -17.07 4.60
C THR A 284 4.64 -17.88 5.88
N HIS A 285 3.67 -18.76 6.13
CA HIS A 285 3.79 -19.82 7.13
C HIS A 285 3.96 -21.20 6.50
N ASP A 286 3.86 -21.30 5.17
CA ASP A 286 4.00 -22.54 4.41
C ASP A 286 5.45 -22.71 3.90
N PRO A 287 6.18 -23.75 4.34
CA PRO A 287 7.51 -24.06 3.84
C PRO A 287 7.56 -24.32 2.33
N LYS A 288 6.52 -24.89 1.72
CA LYS A 288 6.46 -25.12 0.25
C LYS A 288 6.42 -23.80 -0.52
N VAL A 289 5.80 -22.77 0.04
CA VAL A 289 5.79 -21.43 -0.56
C VAL A 289 7.15 -20.77 -0.33
N ALA A 290 7.75 -20.96 0.84
CA ALA A 290 9.05 -20.40 1.16
C ALA A 290 10.18 -20.94 0.27
N SER A 291 10.05 -22.16 -0.26
CA SER A 291 11.04 -22.76 -1.16
C SER A 291 11.13 -22.12 -2.55
N TYR A 292 10.25 -21.18 -2.89
CA TYR A 292 10.38 -20.36 -4.10
C TYR A 292 11.40 -19.24 -3.95
N ALA A 293 11.75 -18.88 -2.71
CA ALA A 293 12.72 -17.83 -2.43
C ALA A 293 14.15 -18.32 -2.63
N ASP A 294 15.10 -17.40 -2.79
CA ASP A 294 16.53 -17.71 -2.75
C ASP A 294 16.99 -17.96 -1.31
N ARG A 295 16.41 -17.20 -0.37
CA ARG A 295 16.77 -17.20 1.05
C ARG A 295 15.54 -17.20 1.95
N VAL A 296 15.62 -17.94 3.05
CA VAL A 296 14.57 -18.05 4.05
C VAL A 296 15.04 -17.50 5.39
N VAL A 297 14.30 -16.52 5.89
CA VAL A 297 14.49 -15.90 7.20
C VAL A 297 13.43 -16.41 8.16
N ARG A 298 13.84 -17.11 9.23
CA ARG A 298 12.90 -17.64 10.23
C ARG A 298 12.66 -16.62 11.34
N LEU A 299 11.40 -16.21 11.51
CA LEU A 299 10.95 -15.30 12.55
C LEU A 299 10.17 -16.05 13.65
N ARG A 300 10.64 -15.91 14.89
CA ARG A 300 9.99 -16.49 16.08
C ARG A 300 9.98 -15.49 17.22
N ASN A 301 8.82 -15.30 17.85
CA ASN A 301 8.65 -14.38 18.98
C ASN A 301 9.28 -13.01 18.71
N GLY A 302 9.02 -12.44 17.53
CA GLY A 302 9.49 -11.11 17.13
C GLY A 302 11.00 -10.96 16.95
N ARG A 303 11.75 -12.06 16.84
CA ARG A 303 13.19 -12.07 16.55
C ARG A 303 13.49 -12.93 15.33
N VAL A 304 14.46 -12.49 14.54
CA VAL A 304 15.04 -13.29 13.46
C VAL A 304 16.03 -14.27 14.08
N LEU A 305 15.84 -15.56 13.82
CA LEU A 305 16.62 -16.64 14.45
C LEU A 305 17.61 -17.31 13.50
N GLN A 306 17.21 -17.50 12.24
CA GLN A 306 17.99 -18.17 11.21
C GLN A 306 17.80 -17.45 9.88
N ASP A 307 18.87 -17.41 9.11
CA ASP A 307 18.97 -16.76 7.81
C ASP A 307 19.77 -17.73 6.92
N GLU A 308 19.06 -18.56 6.17
CA GLU A 308 19.59 -19.74 5.47
C GLU A 308 19.12 -19.75 4.00
N GLU A 309 19.88 -20.38 3.11
CA GLU A 309 19.46 -20.60 1.72
C GLU A 309 18.17 -21.46 1.68
N ALA A 310 17.28 -21.21 0.73
CA ALA A 310 15.98 -21.88 0.73
C ALA A 310 16.06 -23.41 0.55
N ASP A 311 17.05 -23.90 -0.20
CA ASP A 311 17.27 -25.32 -0.45
C ASP A 311 17.56 -26.13 0.82
N SER A 312 18.17 -25.52 1.85
CA SER A 312 18.43 -26.19 3.13
C SER A 312 17.17 -26.34 3.99
N VAL A 313 16.16 -25.48 3.79
CA VAL A 313 14.90 -25.49 4.55
C VAL A 313 13.97 -26.62 4.11
N VAL A 314 14.00 -27.01 2.84
CA VAL A 314 13.18 -28.11 2.30
C VAL A 314 13.76 -29.48 2.72
N GLY A 315 15.09 -29.60 2.80
CA GLY A 315 15.78 -30.85 3.13
C GLY A 315 15.62 -31.34 4.58
N GLU A 316 15.23 -30.46 5.51
CA GLU A 316 14.99 -30.82 6.92
C GLU A 316 13.54 -31.28 7.20
N MET A 317 12.64 -31.23 6.22
CA MET A 317 11.28 -31.74 6.41
C MET A 317 11.27 -33.27 6.31
N PRO A 318 10.70 -33.99 7.29
CA PRO A 318 10.49 -35.42 7.12
C PRO A 318 9.59 -35.65 5.88
N PRO A 319 9.88 -36.66 5.04
CA PRO A 319 9.05 -36.94 3.88
C PRO A 319 7.60 -37.13 4.32
N THR A 320 6.70 -36.41 3.66
CA THR A 320 5.25 -36.55 3.84
C THR A 320 4.82 -37.81 3.10
N ASP A 321 5.02 -38.96 3.73
CA ASP A 321 4.36 -40.20 3.34
C ASP A 321 3.89 -40.94 4.61
N VAL A 322 2.70 -41.53 4.48
CA VAL A 322 1.97 -42.39 5.43
C VAL A 322 1.14 -41.67 6.50
N LEU A 323 -0.01 -41.14 6.08
CA LEU A 323 -1.24 -41.27 6.86
C LEU A 323 -2.18 -42.25 6.15
N ASP A 324 -1.98 -43.52 6.50
CA ASP A 324 -3.00 -44.52 6.84
C ASP A 324 -4.16 -44.73 5.85
N GLU A 325 -3.94 -45.66 4.91
CA GLU A 325 -4.98 -46.61 4.52
C GLU A 325 -5.26 -47.53 5.74
N THR A 326 -6.22 -47.16 6.59
CA THR A 326 -7.10 -48.13 7.26
C THR A 326 -8.35 -47.41 7.77
N ILE A 327 -9.42 -47.52 7.00
CA ILE A 327 -10.79 -47.39 7.53
C ILE A 327 -11.42 -48.77 7.29
N ASP A 328 -11.66 -49.46 8.41
CA ASP A 328 -12.56 -50.62 8.52
C ASP A 328 -14.00 -50.26 8.09
#